data_AF-A0A7X0DML7-F1
#
_entry.id   AF-A0A7X0DML7-F1
#
_cell.length_a   1.000
_cell.length_b   1.000
_cell.length_c   1.000
_cell.angle_alpha   90.00
_cell.angle_beta   90.00
_cell.angle_gamma   90.00
#
_symmetry.space_group_name_H-M   'P 1'
#
loop_
_entity.id
_entity.type
_entity.pdbx_description
1 polymer ?
#
loop_
_entity_poly.entity_id
_entity_poly.type
_entity_poly.pdbx_seq_one_letter_code
_entity_poly.pdbx_strand_id
1 'polypeptide(L)'
;MARPRAFDEDQVLEAVMETFWRKGYEGTSAQDLVEATGLGRGSLYAAYASKDGLFAQALLRYRRRTQARVDRLARPGPVLDRLRELLVDVLDADLAAPQQRGCLATNSAIERAGADPAVAEMVRYNFTLLHQGIEATLRRGQATGELRAGFDPAVQALLMLTTVQGLRVLVRTARPGDRERFLAVIEQVLAPLR
;
A
#
# COMPACT_ATOMS: atom_id res chain seq x y z
N MET A 1 18.27 -16.02 27.24
CA MET A 1 17.55 -14.76 27.48
C MET A 1 17.95 -13.78 26.39
N ALA A 2 17.00 -13.31 25.58
CA ALA A 2 17.28 -12.35 24.52
C ALA A 2 17.66 -11.00 25.15
N ARG A 3 18.86 -10.51 24.84
CA ARG A 3 19.33 -9.20 25.28
C ARG A 3 18.40 -8.13 24.67
N PRO A 4 17.88 -7.15 25.45
CA PRO A 4 16.97 -6.15 24.90
C PRO A 4 17.64 -5.43 23.73
N ARG A 5 16.90 -5.31 22.61
CA ARG A 5 17.37 -4.61 21.40
C ARG A 5 17.64 -3.16 21.79
N ALA A 6 18.88 -2.69 21.59
CA ALA A 6 19.32 -1.34 21.97
C ALA A 6 18.85 -0.24 20.99
N PHE A 7 17.90 -0.54 20.11
CA PHE A 7 17.41 0.34 19.06
C PHE A 7 15.88 0.28 18.96
N ASP A 8 15.30 1.37 18.49
CA ASP A 8 13.87 1.44 18.18
C ASP A 8 13.58 0.63 16.90
N GLU A 9 12.93 -0.52 17.07
CA GLU A 9 12.60 -1.43 15.97
C GLU A 9 11.64 -0.81 14.95
N ASP A 10 10.70 0.04 15.41
CA ASP A 10 9.75 0.67 14.50
C ASP A 10 10.45 1.69 13.60
N GLN A 11 11.39 2.47 14.15
CA GLN A 11 12.20 3.39 13.35
C GLN A 11 13.10 2.66 12.34
N VAL A 12 13.73 1.56 12.78
CA VAL A 12 14.61 0.75 11.91
C VAL A 12 13.81 0.15 10.76
N LEU A 13 12.66 -0.48 11.04
CA LEU A 13 11.84 -1.09 9.99
C LEU A 13 11.18 -0.05 9.07
N GLU A 14 10.92 1.16 9.57
CA GLU A 14 10.49 2.29 8.74
C GLU A 14 11.59 2.63 7.73
N ALA A 15 12.83 2.85 8.18
CA ALA A 15 13.95 3.18 7.30
C ALA A 15 14.25 2.07 6.27
N VAL A 16 14.15 0.80 6.69
CA VAL A 16 14.27 -0.36 5.79
C VAL A 16 13.18 -0.35 4.72
N MET A 17 11.92 -0.19 5.12
CA MET A 17 10.79 -0.13 4.20
C MET A 17 10.92 1.02 3.21
N GLU A 18 11.27 2.22 3.70
CA GLU A 18 11.43 3.42 2.87
C GLU A 18 12.58 3.26 1.86
N THR A 19 13.66 2.58 2.24
CA THR A 19 14.80 2.27 1.36
C THR A 19 14.40 1.33 0.24
N PHE A 20 13.76 0.20 0.57
CA PHE A 20 13.26 -0.75 -0.44
C PHE A 20 12.19 -0.14 -1.34
N TRP A 21 11.32 0.70 -0.80
CA TRP A 21 10.28 1.36 -1.58
C TRP A 21 10.86 2.33 -2.61
N ARG A 22 11.94 3.03 -2.24
CA ARG A 22 12.63 3.95 -3.15
C ARG A 22 13.44 3.22 -4.22
N LYS A 23 14.23 2.22 -3.82
CA LYS A 23 15.25 1.62 -4.69
C LYS A 23 14.84 0.29 -5.35
N GLY A 24 13.70 -0.29 -4.94
CA GLY A 24 13.38 -1.68 -5.24
C GLY A 24 14.22 -2.65 -4.41
N TYR A 25 13.88 -3.93 -4.45
CA TYR A 25 14.66 -4.97 -3.82
C TYR A 25 16.04 -5.09 -4.46
N GLU A 26 16.13 -5.27 -5.78
CA GLU A 26 17.39 -5.53 -6.48
C GLU A 26 18.34 -4.33 -6.39
N GLY A 27 17.80 -3.11 -6.48
CA GLY A 27 18.55 -1.86 -6.34
C GLY A 27 18.99 -1.53 -4.91
N THR A 28 18.56 -2.29 -3.89
CA THR A 28 18.95 -2.08 -2.49
C THR A 28 20.13 -2.98 -2.11
N SER A 29 21.26 -2.38 -1.76
CA SER A 29 22.42 -3.11 -1.24
C SER A 29 22.35 -3.26 0.29
N ALA A 30 23.18 -4.16 0.84
CA ALA A 30 23.35 -4.28 2.28
C ALA A 30 23.89 -2.99 2.92
N GLN A 31 24.69 -2.22 2.17
CA GLN A 31 25.25 -0.97 2.64
C GLN A 31 24.19 0.13 2.74
N ASP A 32 23.28 0.21 1.76
CA ASP A 32 22.14 1.14 1.82
C ASP A 32 21.30 0.94 3.08
N LEU A 33 21.05 -0.32 3.46
CA LEU A 33 20.25 -0.66 4.64
C LEU A 33 20.98 -0.32 5.94
N VAL A 34 22.30 -0.52 5.99
CA VAL A 34 23.15 -0.11 7.11
C VAL A 34 23.12 1.42 7.29
N GLU A 35 23.30 2.16 6.20
CA GLU A 35 23.30 3.62 6.21
C GLU A 35 21.92 4.18 6.58
N ALA A 36 20.85 3.63 6.02
CA ALA A 36 19.49 4.09 6.29
C ALA A 36 19.05 3.82 7.75
N THR A 37 19.51 2.71 8.35
CA THR A 37 19.11 2.34 9.71
C THR A 37 20.04 2.88 10.79
N GLY A 38 21.26 3.31 10.43
CA GLY A 38 22.30 3.69 11.38
C GLY A 38 22.86 2.52 12.20
N LEU A 39 22.43 1.28 11.92
CA LEU A 39 22.90 0.09 12.62
C LEU A 39 24.16 -0.49 11.96
N GLY A 40 25.08 -0.99 12.76
CA GLY A 40 26.19 -1.79 12.25
C GLY A 40 25.68 -3.05 11.52
N ARG A 41 26.35 -3.43 10.42
CA ARG A 41 25.96 -4.59 9.59
C ARG A 41 25.72 -5.85 10.41
N GLY A 42 26.61 -6.17 11.34
CA GLY A 42 26.47 -7.34 12.23
C GLY A 42 25.18 -7.30 13.05
N SER A 43 24.82 -6.15 13.63
CA SER A 43 23.60 -5.98 14.41
C SER A 43 22.34 -6.09 13.57
N LEU A 44 22.34 -5.50 12.38
CA LEU A 44 21.19 -5.54 11.47
C LEU A 44 20.89 -6.98 11.02
N TYR A 45 21.90 -7.69 10.52
CA TYR A 45 21.70 -9.05 10.01
C TYR A 45 21.58 -10.09 11.12
N ALA A 46 22.13 -9.86 12.33
CA ALA A 46 21.82 -10.69 13.48
C ALA A 46 20.34 -10.55 13.91
N ALA A 47 19.74 -9.37 13.74
CA ALA A 47 18.34 -9.13 14.11
C ALA A 47 17.33 -9.64 13.08
N TYR A 48 17.67 -9.60 11.79
CA TYR A 48 16.73 -9.86 10.69
C TYR A 48 17.18 -10.94 9.68
N ALA A 49 18.26 -11.66 10.01
CA ALA A 49 18.85 -12.79 9.27
C ALA A 49 19.43 -12.47 7.88
N SER A 50 18.66 -11.86 6.98
CA SER A 50 19.05 -11.64 5.57
C SER A 50 18.37 -10.41 4.97
N LYS A 51 18.77 -10.06 3.73
CA LYS A 51 18.10 -9.03 2.94
C LYS A 51 16.65 -9.41 2.65
N ASP A 52 16.39 -10.70 2.40
CA ASP A 52 15.02 -11.24 2.25
C ASP A 52 14.22 -11.09 3.53
N GLY A 53 14.83 -11.39 4.68
CA GLY A 53 14.19 -11.19 5.99
C GLY A 53 13.83 -9.73 6.24
N LEU A 54 14.74 -8.80 5.94
CA LEU A 54 14.49 -7.36 6.01
C LEU A 54 13.39 -6.91 5.04
N PHE A 55 13.37 -7.45 3.82
CA PHE A 55 12.36 -7.13 2.82
C PHE A 55 10.98 -7.65 3.21
N ALA A 56 10.90 -8.85 3.77
CA ALA A 56 9.65 -9.39 4.33
C ALA A 56 9.14 -8.49 5.47
N GLN A 57 10.01 -8.02 6.36
CA GLN A 57 9.61 -7.07 7.41
C GLN A 57 9.14 -5.72 6.83
N ALA A 58 9.76 -5.23 5.75
CA ALA A 58 9.28 -4.05 5.05
C ALA A 58 7.86 -4.22 4.49
N LEU A 59 7.56 -5.35 3.86
CA LEU A 59 6.22 -5.65 3.34
C LEU A 59 5.19 -5.81 4.46
N LEU A 60 5.56 -6.47 5.56
CA LEU A 60 4.71 -6.59 6.75
C LEU A 60 4.43 -5.23 7.39
N ARG A 61 5.43 -4.33 7.43
CA ARG A 61 5.23 -2.96 7.89
C ARG A 61 4.32 -2.17 6.96
N TYR A 62 4.52 -2.28 5.65
CA TYR A 62 3.68 -1.62 4.66
C TYR A 62 2.21 -2.06 4.76
N ARG A 63 1.97 -3.34 5.05
CA ARG A 63 0.63 -3.87 5.32
C ARG A 63 -0.08 -3.11 6.45
N ARG A 64 0.63 -2.62 7.49
CA ARG A 64 0.00 -1.80 8.55
C ARG A 64 -0.57 -0.49 8.00
N ARG A 65 0.06 0.12 6.99
CA ARG A 65 -0.47 1.31 6.30
C ARG A 65 -1.74 0.97 5.50
N THR A 66 -1.80 -0.21 4.88
CA THR A 66 -3.00 -0.70 4.21
C THR A 66 -4.12 -1.01 5.21
N GLN A 67 -3.81 -1.65 6.33
CA GLN A 67 -4.78 -1.91 7.40
C GLN A 67 -5.38 -0.62 7.93
N ALA A 68 -4.56 0.40 8.23
CA ALA A 68 -5.04 1.68 8.70
C ALA A 68 -6.00 2.38 7.71
N ARG A 69 -5.83 2.16 6.40
CA ARG A 69 -6.77 2.64 5.37
C ARG A 69 -8.08 1.86 5.40
N VAL A 70 -8.02 0.54 5.53
CA VAL A 70 -9.21 -0.32 5.68
C VAL A 70 -9.98 0.00 6.96
N ASP A 71 -9.30 0.28 8.06
CA ASP A 71 -9.94 0.64 9.33
C ASP A 71 -10.71 1.97 9.21
N ARG A 72 -10.24 2.91 8.38
CA ARG A 72 -11.00 4.14 8.08
C ARG A 72 -12.30 3.85 7.34
N LEU A 73 -12.29 2.87 6.43
CA LEU A 73 -13.51 2.43 5.75
C LEU A 73 -14.53 1.81 6.71
N ALA A 74 -14.14 1.34 7.89
CA ALA A 74 -15.06 0.79 8.89
C ALA A 74 -15.73 1.86 9.77
N ARG A 75 -15.27 3.13 9.70
CA ARG A 75 -15.82 4.22 10.53
C ARG A 75 -17.28 4.56 10.16
N PRO A 76 -18.06 5.16 11.06
CA PRO A 76 -19.40 5.67 10.75
C PRO A 76 -19.38 6.79 9.69
N GLY A 77 -20.54 7.09 9.12
CA GLY A 77 -20.74 8.13 8.12
C GLY A 77 -21.06 7.57 6.72
N PRO A 78 -21.33 8.46 5.75
CA PRO A 78 -21.69 8.06 4.39
C PRO A 78 -20.64 7.13 3.78
N VAL A 79 -21.10 6.02 3.22
CA VAL A 79 -20.29 5.04 2.49
C VAL A 79 -19.59 5.68 1.30
N LEU A 80 -20.31 6.49 0.51
CA LEU A 80 -19.74 7.11 -0.69
C LEU A 80 -18.58 8.05 -0.35
N ASP A 81 -18.72 8.84 0.71
CA ASP A 81 -17.69 9.78 1.15
C ASP A 81 -16.44 9.04 1.63
N ARG A 82 -16.59 7.98 2.43
CA ARG A 82 -15.45 7.18 2.89
C ARG A 82 -14.70 6.48 1.76
N LEU A 83 -15.41 6.00 0.74
CA LEU A 83 -14.79 5.40 -0.45
C LEU A 83 -14.01 6.46 -1.25
N ARG A 84 -14.60 7.65 -1.40
CA ARG A 84 -13.94 8.80 -2.04
C ARG A 84 -12.68 9.21 -1.27
N GLU A 85 -12.79 9.43 0.03
CA GLU A 85 -11.69 9.81 0.92
C GLU A 85 -10.55 8.80 0.83
N LEU A 86 -10.83 7.50 0.87
CA LEU A 86 -9.82 6.47 0.69
C LEU A 86 -9.02 6.65 -0.61
N LEU A 87 -9.71 6.79 -1.74
CA LEU A 87 -9.07 6.85 -3.06
C LEU A 87 -8.28 8.15 -3.23
N VAL A 88 -8.82 9.28 -2.76
CA VAL A 88 -8.16 10.59 -2.82
C VAL A 88 -6.97 10.66 -1.86
N ASP A 89 -7.10 10.17 -0.62
CA ASP A 89 -5.99 10.09 0.35
C ASP A 89 -4.82 9.29 -0.21
N VAL A 90 -5.14 8.17 -0.89
CA VAL A 90 -4.13 7.34 -1.53
C VAL A 90 -3.42 8.13 -2.62
N LEU A 91 -4.18 8.74 -3.53
CA LEU A 91 -3.64 9.52 -4.63
C LEU A 91 -2.74 10.67 -4.13
N ASP A 92 -3.22 11.44 -3.16
CA ASP A 92 -2.50 12.59 -2.63
C ASP A 92 -1.23 12.18 -1.89
N ALA A 93 -1.29 11.09 -1.11
CA ALA A 93 -0.10 10.54 -0.45
C ALA A 93 0.95 10.08 -1.46
N ASP A 94 0.54 9.48 -2.58
CA ASP A 94 1.47 8.97 -3.59
C ASP A 94 2.05 10.11 -4.44
N LEU A 95 1.28 11.16 -4.74
CA LEU A 95 1.75 12.38 -5.41
C LEU A 95 2.75 13.19 -4.55
N ALA A 96 2.51 13.25 -3.23
CA ALA A 96 3.38 13.93 -2.28
C ALA A 96 4.61 13.12 -1.89
N ALA A 97 4.64 11.82 -2.20
CA ALA A 97 5.75 10.95 -1.83
C ALA A 97 7.04 11.36 -2.54
N PRO A 98 8.20 11.32 -1.85
CA PRO A 98 9.49 11.53 -2.49
C PRO A 98 9.67 10.62 -3.70
N GLN A 99 10.11 11.21 -4.81
CA GLN A 99 10.33 10.51 -6.09
C GLN A 99 9.08 9.83 -6.67
N GLN A 100 7.88 10.19 -6.18
CA GLN A 100 6.59 9.66 -6.65
C GLN A 100 6.58 8.13 -6.76
N ARG A 101 7.22 7.45 -5.81
CA ARG A 101 7.55 6.01 -5.83
C ARG A 101 6.35 5.03 -5.90
N GLY A 102 5.11 5.52 -5.89
CA GLY A 102 3.90 4.71 -6.01
C GLY A 102 3.70 3.73 -4.86
N CYS A 103 3.20 2.53 -5.14
CA CYS A 103 2.89 1.50 -4.14
C CYS A 103 4.06 0.53 -3.93
N LEU A 104 4.51 0.32 -2.69
CA LEU A 104 5.51 -0.72 -2.40
C LEU A 104 5.04 -2.10 -2.88
N ALA A 105 3.81 -2.51 -2.52
CA ALA A 105 3.30 -3.83 -2.90
C ALA A 105 3.22 -4.02 -4.43
N THR A 106 2.83 -2.99 -5.20
CA THR A 106 2.79 -3.07 -6.67
C THR A 106 4.18 -3.15 -7.27
N ASN A 107 5.12 -2.36 -6.75
CA ASN A 107 6.51 -2.42 -7.19
C ASN A 107 7.10 -3.81 -6.92
N SER A 108 6.85 -4.38 -5.74
CA SER A 108 7.29 -5.73 -5.38
C SER A 108 6.61 -6.83 -6.19
N ALA A 109 5.35 -6.64 -6.58
CA ALA A 109 4.64 -7.55 -7.49
C ALA A 109 5.36 -7.65 -8.83
N ILE A 110 5.72 -6.50 -9.41
CA ILE A 110 6.39 -6.40 -10.71
C ILE A 110 7.82 -6.94 -10.61
N GLU A 111 8.55 -6.57 -9.56
CA GLU A 111 9.96 -6.88 -9.43
C GLU A 111 10.24 -8.34 -9.03
N ARG A 112 9.42 -8.93 -8.14
CA ARG A 112 9.79 -10.18 -7.46
C ARG A 112 8.73 -11.27 -7.39
N ALA A 113 7.43 -10.97 -7.51
CA ALA A 113 6.41 -11.99 -7.28
C ALA A 113 6.50 -13.19 -8.26
N GLY A 114 7.05 -12.99 -9.47
CA GLY A 114 7.28 -14.09 -10.42
C GLY A 114 8.43 -15.04 -10.04
N ALA A 115 9.38 -14.59 -9.22
CA ALA A 115 10.58 -15.35 -8.85
C ALA A 115 10.55 -15.83 -7.39
N ASP A 116 9.72 -15.21 -6.54
CA ASP A 116 9.67 -15.45 -5.10
C ASP A 116 8.22 -15.65 -4.63
N PRO A 117 7.78 -16.91 -4.45
CA PRO A 117 6.42 -17.22 -4.03
C PRO A 117 6.04 -16.62 -2.67
N ALA A 118 7.01 -16.42 -1.77
CA ALA A 118 6.74 -15.82 -0.47
C ALA A 118 6.41 -14.33 -0.62
N VAL A 119 7.15 -13.61 -1.48
CA VAL A 119 6.83 -12.22 -1.84
C VAL A 119 5.49 -12.13 -2.56
N ALA A 120 5.20 -13.03 -3.50
CA ALA A 120 3.90 -13.08 -4.18
C ALA A 120 2.74 -13.20 -3.18
N GLU A 121 2.88 -14.05 -2.18
CA GLU A 121 1.87 -14.25 -1.14
C GLU A 121 1.69 -13.01 -0.25
N MET A 122 2.78 -12.36 0.17
CA MET A 122 2.71 -11.13 0.97
C MET A 122 2.02 -9.98 0.20
N VAL A 123 2.35 -9.84 -1.09
CA VAL A 123 1.73 -8.85 -1.98
C VAL A 123 0.26 -9.16 -2.19
N ARG A 124 -0.08 -10.41 -2.48
CA ARG A 124 -1.46 -10.89 -2.63
C ARG A 124 -2.28 -10.57 -1.39
N TYR A 125 -1.77 -10.88 -0.21
CA TYR A 125 -2.41 -10.56 1.06
C TYR A 125 -2.72 -9.06 1.17
N ASN A 126 -1.75 -8.20 0.84
CA ASN A 126 -1.94 -6.75 0.92
C ASN A 126 -3.06 -6.26 -0.01
N PHE A 127 -3.14 -6.79 -1.23
CA PHE A 127 -4.21 -6.43 -2.17
C PHE A 127 -5.58 -7.01 -1.76
N THR A 128 -5.61 -8.25 -1.29
CA THR A 128 -6.83 -8.88 -0.74
C THR A 128 -7.38 -8.08 0.44
N LEU A 129 -6.52 -7.60 1.35
CA LEU A 129 -6.94 -6.78 2.48
C LEU A 129 -7.68 -5.51 2.03
N LEU A 130 -7.11 -4.78 1.08
CA LEU A 130 -7.73 -3.55 0.57
C LEU A 130 -9.03 -3.85 -0.20
N HIS A 131 -9.02 -4.87 -1.06
CA HIS A 131 -10.19 -5.32 -1.81
C HIS A 131 -11.36 -5.66 -0.89
N GLN A 132 -11.12 -6.51 0.11
CA GLN A 132 -12.15 -6.93 1.08
C GLN A 132 -12.68 -5.75 1.91
N GLY A 133 -11.82 -4.80 2.28
CA GLY A 133 -12.24 -3.58 2.97
C GLY A 133 -13.19 -2.73 2.13
N ILE A 134 -12.89 -2.55 0.84
CA ILE A 134 -13.74 -1.82 -0.10
C ILE A 134 -15.05 -2.58 -0.34
N GLU A 135 -14.97 -3.89 -0.61
CA GLU A 135 -16.15 -4.75 -0.85
C GLU A 135 -17.11 -4.73 0.34
N ALA A 136 -16.61 -4.91 1.56
CA ALA A 136 -17.44 -4.87 2.77
C ALA A 136 -18.15 -3.52 2.92
N THR A 137 -17.49 -2.43 2.51
CA THR A 137 -18.03 -1.07 2.56
C THR A 137 -19.14 -0.87 1.53
N LEU A 138 -18.95 -1.35 0.31
CA LEU A 138 -19.97 -1.36 -0.75
C LEU A 138 -21.19 -2.20 -0.35
N ARG A 139 -20.98 -3.40 0.23
CA ARG A 139 -22.06 -4.27 0.72
C ARG A 139 -22.89 -3.59 1.80
N ARG A 140 -22.26 -2.89 2.75
CA ARG A 140 -22.97 -2.08 3.76
C ARG A 140 -23.80 -0.98 3.10
N GLY A 141 -23.23 -0.25 2.14
CA GLY A 141 -23.94 0.79 1.40
C GLY A 141 -25.21 0.29 0.71
N GLN A 142 -25.11 -0.85 0.01
CA GLN A 142 -26.28 -1.49 -0.60
C GLN A 142 -27.31 -1.95 0.44
N ALA A 143 -26.88 -2.57 1.55
CA ALA A 143 -27.78 -3.06 2.60
C ALA A 143 -28.56 -1.92 3.29
N THR A 144 -27.95 -0.73 3.39
CA THR A 144 -28.61 0.46 3.95
C THR A 144 -29.42 1.27 2.93
N GLY A 145 -29.36 0.92 1.64
CA GLY A 145 -29.98 1.68 0.57
C GLY A 145 -29.26 2.98 0.20
N GLU A 146 -28.08 3.25 0.77
CA GLU A 146 -27.25 4.42 0.41
C GLU A 146 -26.68 4.30 -1.02
N LEU A 147 -26.37 3.07 -1.45
CA LEU A 147 -25.88 2.79 -2.80
C LEU A 147 -26.88 1.96 -3.59
N ARG A 148 -26.94 2.17 -4.91
CA ARG A 148 -27.81 1.37 -5.78
C ARG A 148 -27.44 -0.12 -5.76
N ALA A 149 -28.43 -0.99 -5.93
CA ALA A 149 -28.24 -2.45 -5.92
C ALA A 149 -27.81 -3.05 -7.29
N GLY A 150 -27.62 -2.23 -8.32
CA GLY A 150 -27.42 -2.70 -9.70
C GLY A 150 -25.98 -3.07 -10.09
N PHE A 151 -25.12 -3.40 -9.12
CA PHE A 151 -23.74 -3.84 -9.37
C PHE A 151 -23.30 -4.85 -8.31
N ASP A 152 -22.38 -5.75 -8.68
CA ASP A 152 -21.75 -6.67 -7.74
C ASP A 152 -20.67 -5.92 -6.92
N PRO A 153 -20.80 -5.84 -5.57
CA PRO A 153 -19.81 -5.22 -4.71
C PRO A 153 -18.38 -5.78 -4.87
N ALA A 154 -18.23 -7.08 -5.12
CA ALA A 154 -16.92 -7.71 -5.25
C ALA A 154 -16.21 -7.27 -6.54
N VAL A 155 -16.95 -7.22 -7.65
CA VAL A 155 -16.45 -6.74 -8.95
C VAL A 155 -16.14 -5.24 -8.88
N GLN A 156 -17.03 -4.45 -8.29
CA GLN A 156 -16.83 -3.02 -8.14
C GLN A 156 -15.65 -2.68 -7.22
N ALA A 157 -15.43 -3.45 -6.15
CA ALA A 157 -14.25 -3.33 -5.31
C ALA A 157 -12.96 -3.65 -6.08
N LEU A 158 -12.99 -4.66 -6.95
CA LEU A 158 -11.85 -5.02 -7.79
C LEU A 158 -11.56 -3.96 -8.85
N LEU A 159 -12.60 -3.33 -9.41
CA LEU A 159 -12.46 -2.16 -10.29
C LEU A 159 -11.76 -1.02 -9.56
N MET A 160 -12.22 -0.65 -8.37
CA MET A 160 -11.58 0.40 -7.55
C MET A 160 -10.14 0.07 -7.20
N LEU A 161 -9.85 -1.18 -6.80
CA LEU A 161 -8.50 -1.62 -6.52
C LEU A 161 -7.60 -1.49 -7.77
N THR A 162 -8.10 -1.94 -8.92
CA THR A 162 -7.37 -1.88 -10.19
C THR A 162 -7.11 -0.43 -10.59
N THR A 163 -8.12 0.43 -10.51
CA THR A 163 -7.99 1.87 -10.78
C THR A 163 -6.93 2.48 -9.90
N VAL A 164 -7.00 2.28 -8.58
CA VAL A 164 -6.04 2.93 -7.67
C VAL A 164 -4.62 2.42 -7.90
N GLN A 165 -4.42 1.11 -8.17
CA GLN A 165 -3.08 0.62 -8.52
C GLN A 165 -2.59 1.18 -9.85
N GLY A 166 -3.46 1.33 -10.85
CA GLY A 166 -3.13 1.96 -12.13
C GLY A 166 -2.71 3.43 -11.95
N LEU A 167 -3.48 4.20 -11.18
CA LEU A 167 -3.12 5.58 -10.83
C LEU A 167 -1.77 5.66 -10.13
N ARG A 168 -1.48 4.74 -9.20
CA ARG A 168 -0.17 4.68 -8.52
C ARG A 168 1.01 4.41 -9.43
N VAL A 169 0.81 3.71 -10.53
CA VAL A 169 1.82 3.54 -11.58
C VAL A 169 1.99 4.86 -12.34
N LEU A 170 0.89 5.50 -12.76
CA LEU A 170 0.92 6.77 -13.48
C LEU A 170 1.52 7.93 -12.65
N VAL A 171 1.31 7.90 -11.32
CA VAL A 171 1.89 8.86 -10.38
C VAL A 171 3.42 8.94 -10.50
N ARG A 172 4.10 7.83 -10.83
CA ARG A 172 5.56 7.79 -10.99
C ARG A 172 6.09 8.69 -12.12
N THR A 173 5.21 9.14 -13.00
CA THR A 173 5.52 10.04 -14.13
C THR A 173 4.67 11.31 -14.09
N ALA A 174 4.00 11.59 -12.97
CA ALA A 174 3.03 12.67 -12.87
C ALA A 174 3.72 14.03 -12.83
N ARG A 175 3.10 14.98 -13.53
CA ARG A 175 3.53 16.38 -13.59
C ARG A 175 2.55 17.27 -12.81
N PRO A 176 2.96 18.52 -12.47
CA PRO A 176 2.02 19.51 -11.98
C PRO A 176 0.79 19.59 -12.91
N GLY A 177 -0.42 19.46 -12.34
CA GLY A 177 -1.69 19.46 -13.07
C GLY A 177 -2.30 18.09 -13.37
N ASP A 178 -1.55 16.98 -13.29
CA ASP A 178 -2.12 15.64 -13.54
C ASP A 178 -3.10 15.18 -12.43
N ARG A 179 -2.98 15.77 -11.23
CA ARG A 179 -3.87 15.47 -10.09
C ARG A 179 -5.35 15.60 -10.43
N GLU A 180 -5.75 16.66 -11.14
CA GLU A 180 -7.16 16.90 -11.49
C GLU A 180 -7.70 15.80 -12.40
N ARG A 181 -6.89 15.31 -13.33
CA ARG A 181 -7.25 14.20 -14.22
C ARG A 181 -7.37 12.89 -13.45
N PHE A 182 -6.45 12.62 -12.52
CA PHE A 182 -6.53 11.44 -11.67
C PHE A 182 -7.74 11.48 -10.73
N LEU A 183 -8.08 12.66 -10.21
CA LEU A 183 -9.30 12.85 -9.44
C LEU A 183 -10.55 12.59 -10.29
N ALA A 184 -10.59 13.09 -11.52
CA ALA A 184 -11.71 12.81 -12.45
C ALA A 184 -11.88 11.30 -12.73
N VAL A 185 -10.78 10.54 -12.81
CA VAL A 185 -10.85 9.06 -12.91
C VAL A 185 -11.49 8.45 -11.67
N ILE A 186 -11.13 8.92 -10.47
CA ILE A 186 -11.76 8.49 -9.21
C ILE A 186 -13.27 8.80 -9.24
N GLU A 187 -13.66 10.00 -9.67
CA GLU A 187 -15.08 10.36 -9.81
C GLU A 187 -15.84 9.41 -10.72
N GLN A 188 -15.26 9.06 -11.86
CA GLN A 188 -15.91 8.17 -12.83
C GLN A 188 -16.09 6.75 -12.31
N VAL A 189 -15.20 6.30 -11.41
CA VAL A 189 -15.31 4.99 -10.77
C VAL A 189 -16.38 4.99 -9.67
N LEU A 190 -16.63 6.14 -9.04
CA LEU A 190 -17.63 6.31 -7.98
C LEU A 190 -19.02 6.70 -8.53
N ALA A 191 -19.09 7.33 -9.70
CA ALA A 191 -20.34 7.79 -10.30
C ALA A 191 -21.42 6.70 -10.41
N PRO A 192 -21.09 5.44 -10.78
CA PRO A 192 -22.06 4.36 -10.83
C PRO A 192 -22.52 3.85 -9.46
N LEU A 193 -22.15 4.44 -8.33
CA LEU A 193 -22.63 3.97 -7.02
C LEU A 193 -23.90 4.69 -6.55
N ARG A 194 -24.18 5.85 -7.15
CA ARG A 194 -25.35 6.68 -6.89
C ARG A 194 -26.60 6.12 -7.54
#